data_AF-A0A7S4IMX5-F1
#
_entry.id   AF-A0A7S4IMX5-F1
#
_cell.length_a   1.000
_cell.length_b   1.000
_cell.length_c   1.000
_cell.angle_alpha   90.00
_cell.angle_beta   90.00
_cell.angle_gamma   90.00
#
_symmetry.space_group_name_H-M   'P 1'
#
loop_
_entity.id
_entity.type
_entity.pdbx_description
1 polymer ?
#
loop_
_entity_poly.entity_id
_entity_poly.type
_entity_poly.pdbx_seq_one_letter_code
_entity_poly.pdbx_strand_id
1 'polypeptide(L)'
;SNVVKEDSITLHLKSFAPNWRNIYGRPAKEIATLIHSHDKIDILVELTGHTAGNRLDVVAMKPAPIQITYLGYPNTTGLSTVDYRFTDALVDPLDTEQPFTEKLIRLPRCFLTYTPPTKVPDIETLPYT
;
A
#
# COMPACT_ATOMS: atom_id res chain seq x y z
N SER A 1 -4.12 -3.00 -10.58
CA SER A 1 -5.42 -2.82 -9.88
C SER A 1 -5.92 -4.15 -9.33
N ASN A 2 -6.87 -4.12 -8.39
CA ASN A 2 -7.59 -5.30 -7.89
C ASN A 2 -9.11 -5.01 -7.81
N VAL A 3 -9.71 -4.65 -8.94
CA VAL A 3 -11.12 -4.21 -9.00
C VAL A 3 -11.87 -4.86 -10.16
N VAL A 4 -13.19 -5.05 -9.98
CA VAL A 4 -14.09 -5.52 -11.05
C VAL A 4 -14.16 -4.50 -12.19
N LYS A 5 -14.31 -3.22 -11.84
CA LYS A 5 -14.52 -2.10 -12.76
C LYS A 5 -13.52 -1.00 -12.46
N GLU A 6 -12.79 -0.58 -13.48
CA GLU A 6 -11.84 0.54 -13.38
C GLU A 6 -12.61 1.87 -13.44
N ASP A 7 -12.30 2.77 -12.51
CA ASP A 7 -12.86 4.13 -12.46
C ASP A 7 -11.88 5.17 -13.04
N SER A 8 -12.26 6.44 -13.03
CA SER A 8 -11.42 7.53 -13.56
C SER A 8 -10.07 7.65 -12.83
N ILE A 9 -10.04 7.38 -11.53
CA ILE A 9 -8.80 7.39 -10.73
C ILE A 9 -7.89 6.24 -11.14
N THR A 10 -8.44 5.04 -11.32
CA THR A 10 -7.72 3.86 -11.81
C THR A 10 -7.09 4.14 -13.18
N LEU A 11 -7.85 4.72 -14.10
CA LEU A 11 -7.37 5.07 -15.44
C LEU A 11 -6.29 6.16 -15.40
N HIS A 12 -6.44 7.15 -14.52
CA HIS A 12 -5.44 8.19 -14.31
C HIS A 12 -4.13 7.60 -13.78
N LEU A 13 -4.18 6.78 -12.73
CA LEU A 13 -2.99 6.12 -12.17
C LEU A 13 -2.32 5.19 -13.19
N LYS A 14 -3.12 4.47 -13.98
CA LYS A 14 -2.64 3.60 -15.05
C LYS A 14 -1.83 4.35 -16.10
N SER A 15 -2.11 5.64 -16.34
CA SER A 15 -1.35 6.46 -17.29
C SER A 15 0.10 6.75 -16.86
N PHE A 16 0.40 6.66 -15.56
CA PHE A 16 1.76 6.87 -15.04
C PHE A 16 2.60 5.59 -14.97
N ALA A 17 1.98 4.42 -15.17
CA ALA A 17 2.64 3.14 -15.04
C ALA A 17 2.89 2.52 -16.43
N PRO A 18 4.14 2.15 -16.78
CA PRO A 18 4.41 1.49 -18.06
C PRO A 18 3.76 0.10 -18.15
N ASN A 19 3.57 -0.55 -16.99
CA ASN A 19 2.93 -1.85 -16.88
C ASN A 19 1.80 -1.76 -15.85
N TRP A 20 0.59 -2.16 -16.25
CA TRP A 20 -0.57 -2.21 -15.36
C TRP A 20 -1.29 -3.56 -15.47
N ARG A 21 -1.39 -4.26 -14.35
CA ARG A 21 -2.05 -5.56 -14.27
C ARG A 21 -3.29 -5.45 -13.39
N ASN A 22 -4.47 -5.77 -13.92
CA ASN A 22 -5.64 -6.02 -13.08
C ASN A 22 -5.60 -7.49 -12.64
N ILE A 23 -5.45 -7.70 -11.33
CA ILE A 23 -5.33 -9.02 -10.72
C ILE A 23 -6.63 -9.49 -10.06
N TYR A 24 -7.73 -8.76 -10.26
CA TYR A 24 -9.04 -9.12 -9.72
C TYR A 24 -9.44 -10.54 -10.10
N GLY A 25 -9.88 -11.32 -9.10
CA GLY A 25 -10.33 -12.70 -9.28
C GLY A 25 -9.23 -13.73 -9.55
N ARG A 26 -7.95 -13.32 -9.63
CA ARG A 26 -6.84 -14.25 -9.86
C ARG A 26 -6.39 -14.95 -8.57
N PRO A 27 -6.12 -16.27 -8.61
CA PRO A 27 -5.55 -16.99 -7.47
C PRO A 27 -4.21 -16.41 -6.99
N ALA A 28 -3.97 -16.46 -5.69
CA ALA A 28 -2.76 -15.88 -5.08
C ALA A 28 -1.46 -16.41 -5.70
N LYS A 29 -1.40 -17.73 -5.92
CA LYS A 29 -0.25 -18.41 -6.54
C LYS A 29 0.05 -17.92 -7.95
N GLU A 30 -0.99 -17.61 -8.74
CA GLU A 30 -0.84 -17.10 -10.10
C GLU A 30 -0.25 -15.69 -10.06
N ILE A 31 -0.75 -14.83 -9.16
CA ILE A 31 -0.24 -13.48 -8.98
C ILE A 31 1.21 -13.50 -8.46
N ALA A 32 1.53 -14.37 -7.49
CA ALA A 32 2.88 -14.52 -6.99
C ALA A 32 3.85 -14.96 -8.10
N THR A 33 3.43 -15.89 -8.96
CA THR A 33 4.22 -16.33 -10.13
C THR A 33 4.40 -15.19 -11.15
N LEU A 34 3.35 -14.41 -11.37
CA LEU A 34 3.38 -13.23 -12.24
C LEU A 34 4.41 -12.21 -11.76
N ILE A 35 4.38 -11.86 -10.46
CA ILE A 35 5.33 -10.94 -9.84
C ILE A 35 6.77 -11.48 -9.91
N HIS A 36 6.97 -12.75 -9.55
CA HIS A 36 8.30 -13.34 -9.43
C HIS A 36 8.95 -13.66 -10.78
N SER A 37 8.25 -14.43 -11.63
CA SER A 37 8.85 -15.04 -12.82
C SER A 37 8.71 -14.18 -14.06
N HIS A 38 7.58 -13.47 -14.21
CA HIS A 38 7.28 -12.69 -15.41
C HIS A 38 7.73 -11.24 -15.26
N ASP A 39 7.30 -10.57 -14.18
CA ASP A 39 7.61 -9.16 -13.95
C ASP A 39 8.99 -8.98 -13.29
N LYS A 40 9.48 -10.00 -12.57
CA LYS A 40 10.78 -9.99 -11.87
C LYS A 40 10.93 -8.77 -10.97
N ILE A 41 9.91 -8.51 -10.16
CA ILE A 41 9.88 -7.35 -9.26
C ILE A 41 10.92 -7.52 -8.15
N ASP A 42 11.86 -6.58 -8.05
CA ASP A 42 12.86 -6.56 -6.98
C ASP A 42 12.28 -6.04 -5.64
N ILE A 43 11.43 -5.01 -5.71
CA ILE A 43 10.80 -4.37 -4.56
C ILE A 43 9.29 -4.33 -4.77
N LEU A 44 8.55 -5.11 -3.97
CA LEU A 44 7.10 -5.11 -3.99
C LEU A 44 6.56 -4.22 -2.86
N VAL A 45 5.76 -3.21 -3.22
CA VAL A 45 5.07 -2.34 -2.26
C VAL A 45 3.60 -2.75 -2.14
N GLU A 46 3.22 -3.22 -0.96
CA GLU A 46 1.86 -3.59 -0.56
C GLU A 46 1.14 -2.34 0.00
N LEU A 47 -0.05 -2.02 -0.52
CA LEU A 47 -0.72 -0.73 -0.29
C LEU A 47 -2.09 -0.84 0.40
N THR A 48 -2.46 -2.00 0.93
CA THR A 48 -3.80 -2.29 1.45
C THR A 48 -3.77 -2.74 2.92
N GLY A 49 -2.77 -3.52 3.34
CA GLY A 49 -2.69 -4.15 4.65
C GLY A 49 -3.95 -4.94 4.99
N HIS A 50 -4.44 -4.84 6.23
CA HIS A 50 -5.64 -5.56 6.69
C HIS A 50 -6.97 -4.91 6.28
N THR A 51 -6.96 -3.99 5.30
CA THR A 51 -8.20 -3.40 4.78
C THR A 51 -8.86 -4.29 3.71
N ALA A 52 -10.07 -3.93 3.29
CA ALA A 52 -10.87 -4.72 2.36
C ALA A 52 -10.19 -4.90 0.99
N GLY A 53 -10.29 -6.10 0.42
CA GLY A 53 -9.74 -6.40 -0.91
C GLY A 53 -8.20 -6.49 -0.96
N ASN A 54 -7.55 -6.70 0.19
CA ASN A 54 -6.11 -6.90 0.23
C ASN A 54 -5.66 -8.20 -0.47
N ARG A 55 -4.35 -8.28 -0.73
CA ARG A 55 -3.68 -9.47 -1.26
C ARG A 55 -2.52 -9.89 -0.35
N LEU A 56 -2.75 -9.86 0.98
CA LEU A 56 -1.74 -10.31 1.95
C LEU A 56 -1.40 -11.79 1.75
N ASP A 57 -2.31 -12.59 1.19
CA ASP A 57 -2.08 -13.96 0.76
C ASP A 57 -1.01 -14.10 -0.34
N VAL A 58 -0.90 -13.11 -1.24
CA VAL A 58 0.18 -13.04 -2.25
C VAL A 58 1.50 -12.66 -1.58
N VAL A 59 1.47 -11.64 -0.72
CA VAL A 59 2.67 -11.12 -0.05
C VAL A 59 3.24 -12.14 0.95
N ALA A 60 2.39 -12.99 1.53
CA ALA A 60 2.78 -14.13 2.35
C ALA A 60 3.59 -15.18 1.58
N MET A 61 3.53 -15.21 0.23
CA MET A 61 4.33 -16.13 -0.59
C MET A 61 5.72 -15.58 -0.94
N LYS A 62 6.05 -14.36 -0.52
CA LYS A 62 7.34 -13.70 -0.79
C LYS A 62 7.75 -13.69 -2.28
N PRO A 63 6.89 -13.24 -3.23
CA PRO A 63 7.24 -13.25 -4.65
C PRO A 63 8.37 -12.27 -5.06
N ALA A 64 8.64 -11.24 -4.24
CA ALA A 64 9.76 -10.32 -4.44
C ALA A 64 10.79 -10.45 -3.31
N PRO A 65 12.10 -10.26 -3.58
CA PRO A 65 13.13 -10.38 -2.54
C PRO A 65 12.97 -9.32 -1.45
N ILE A 66 12.53 -8.11 -1.79
CA ILE A 66 12.17 -7.07 -0.83
C ILE A 66 10.67 -6.79 -0.92
N GLN A 67 10.00 -6.79 0.22
CA GLN A 67 8.58 -6.47 0.34
C GLN A 67 8.36 -5.41 1.42
N ILE A 68 7.59 -4.39 1.07
CA ILE A 68 7.34 -3.22 1.91
C ILE A 68 5.84 -3.02 2.02
N THR A 69 5.29 -2.82 3.22
CA THR A 69 3.91 -2.31 3.37
C THR A 69 3.93 -0.79 3.52
N TYR A 70 2.95 -0.11 2.93
CA TYR A 70 2.85 1.35 2.98
C TYR A 70 1.40 1.82 2.82
N LEU A 71 1.09 2.93 3.49
CA LEU A 71 -0.10 3.77 3.30
C LEU A 71 -1.46 3.17 3.70
N GLY A 72 -1.84 2.01 3.19
CA GLY A 72 -3.23 1.52 3.27
C GLY A 72 -3.71 1.06 4.64
N TYR A 73 -2.79 0.65 5.52
CA TYR A 73 -3.13 0.18 6.86
C TYR A 73 -2.15 0.77 7.88
N PRO A 74 -2.63 1.50 8.91
CA PRO A 74 -1.77 2.22 9.85
C PRO A 74 -1.24 1.30 10.98
N ASN A 75 -0.82 0.08 10.67
CA ASN A 75 -0.23 -0.85 11.63
C ASN A 75 0.58 -1.96 10.91
N THR A 76 1.21 -2.86 11.68
CA THR A 76 1.88 -4.08 11.22
C THR A 76 0.97 -4.96 10.35
N THR A 77 1.53 -5.60 9.33
CA THR A 77 0.85 -6.71 8.62
C THR A 77 0.85 -7.99 9.45
N GLY A 78 1.81 -8.15 10.36
CA GLY A 78 2.03 -9.38 11.13
C GLY A 78 2.70 -10.50 10.34
N LEU A 79 3.13 -10.25 9.10
CA LEU A 79 3.74 -11.26 8.24
C LEU A 79 5.27 -11.19 8.31
N SER A 80 5.91 -12.34 8.58
CA SER A 80 7.39 -12.46 8.55
C SER A 80 7.99 -12.29 7.15
N THR A 81 7.16 -12.32 6.10
CA THR A 81 7.58 -12.13 4.72
C THR A 81 7.61 -10.66 4.29
N VAL A 82 7.04 -9.73 5.07
CA VAL A 82 7.13 -8.29 4.82
C VAL A 82 8.35 -7.74 5.56
N ASP A 83 9.33 -7.22 4.83
CA ASP A 83 10.62 -6.83 5.42
C ASP A 83 10.55 -5.46 6.07
N TYR A 84 9.82 -4.53 5.45
CA TYR A 84 9.80 -3.13 5.83
C TYR A 84 8.40 -2.53 5.86
N ARG A 85 8.25 -1.46 6.64
CA ARG A 85 7.09 -0.57 6.62
C ARG A 85 7.57 0.86 6.46
N PHE A 86 7.06 1.57 5.45
CA PHE A 86 7.29 3.02 5.35
C PHE A 86 6.41 3.75 6.37
N THR A 87 7.05 4.60 7.17
CA THR A 87 6.41 5.44 8.19
C THR A 87 7.22 6.74 8.36
N ASP A 88 6.96 7.51 9.41
CA ASP A 88 7.73 8.67 9.83
C ASP A 88 7.84 8.75 11.36
N ALA A 89 8.59 9.74 11.86
CA ALA A 89 8.79 9.95 13.30
C ALA A 89 7.61 10.62 14.01
N LEU A 90 6.59 11.10 13.30
CA LEU A 90 5.37 11.68 13.88
C LEU A 90 4.35 10.59 14.21
N VAL A 91 4.16 9.64 13.29
CA VAL A 91 3.23 8.51 13.44
C VAL A 91 3.86 7.39 14.27
N ASP A 92 5.14 7.07 14.01
CA ASP A 92 5.89 6.05 14.73
C ASP A 92 7.20 6.65 15.29
N PRO A 93 7.16 7.27 16.49
CA PRO A 93 8.34 7.83 17.15
C PRO A 93 9.50 6.83 17.29
N LEU A 94 10.73 7.33 17.45
CA LEU A 94 11.92 6.47 17.57
C LEU A 94 11.88 5.54 18.79
N ASP A 95 11.18 5.94 19.83
CA ASP A 95 10.97 5.26 21.10
C ASP A 95 9.62 4.53 21.19
N THR A 96 8.93 4.33 20.06
CA THR A 96 7.68 3.55 20.05
C THR A 96 7.90 2.13 20.59
N GLU A 97 7.07 1.72 21.55
CA GLU A 97 7.04 0.36 22.09
C GLU A 97 6.10 -0.56 21.28
N GLN A 98 5.43 -0.02 20.26
CA GLN A 98 4.50 -0.80 19.45
C GLN A 98 5.25 -1.92 18.70
N PRO A 99 4.77 -3.17 18.78
CA PRO A 99 5.42 -4.28 18.10
C PRO A 99 5.12 -4.25 16.60
N PHE A 100 6.17 -4.41 15.79
CA PHE A 100 6.09 -4.58 14.34
C PHE A 100 6.84 -5.84 13.93
N THR A 101 6.29 -6.57 12.95
CA THR A 101 7.03 -7.66 12.30
C THR A 101 8.01 -7.11 11.26
N GLU A 102 7.66 -5.96 10.67
CA GLU A 102 8.47 -5.23 9.71
C GLU A 102 9.52 -4.34 10.40
N LYS A 103 10.63 -4.11 9.72
CA LYS A 103 11.55 -3.03 10.08
C LYS A 103 10.98 -1.67 9.63
N LEU A 104 10.90 -0.72 10.55
CA LEU A 104 10.38 0.61 10.23
C LEU A 104 11.42 1.43 9.43
N ILE A 105 11.04 1.86 8.23
CA ILE A 105 11.76 2.88 7.47
C ILE A 105 11.06 4.21 7.72
N ARG A 106 11.69 5.06 8.54
CA ARG A 106 11.20 6.40 8.85
C ARG A 106 11.66 7.39 7.80
N LEU A 107 10.73 7.94 7.05
CA LEU A 107 10.98 9.01 6.09
C LEU A 107 11.28 10.33 6.83
N PRO A 108 12.10 11.24 6.25
CA PRO A 108 12.57 12.44 6.94
C PRO A 108 11.48 13.50 7.21
N ARG A 109 10.28 13.34 6.63
CA ARG A 109 9.12 14.22 6.80
C ARG A 109 7.88 13.34 6.95
N CYS A 110 6.69 13.92 6.78
CA CYS A 110 5.45 13.17 6.69
C CYS A 110 5.57 12.00 5.69
N PHE A 111 5.20 10.80 6.14
CA PHE A 111 5.21 9.59 5.33
C PHE A 111 4.14 9.64 4.23
N LEU A 112 3.08 10.42 4.45
CA LEU A 112 1.98 10.62 3.51
C LEU A 112 2.30 11.75 2.52
N THR A 113 2.07 11.49 1.23
CA THR A 113 1.96 12.54 0.22
C THR A 113 0.49 12.83 -0.05
N TYR A 114 0.10 14.09 0.12
CA TYR A 114 -1.28 14.53 -0.08
C TYR A 114 -1.32 15.64 -1.12
N THR A 115 -2.19 15.46 -2.11
CA THR A 115 -2.57 16.52 -3.05
C THR A 115 -4.05 16.83 -2.80
N PRO A 116 -4.40 18.06 -2.42
CA PRO A 116 -5.79 18.42 -2.21
C PRO A 116 -6.58 18.33 -3.52
N PRO A 117 -7.86 17.92 -3.48
CA PRO A 117 -8.71 17.96 -4.66
C PRO A 117 -8.89 19.40 -5.14
N THR A 118 -9.00 19.59 -6.45
CA THR A 118 -9.17 20.92 -7.06
C THR A 118 -10.53 21.55 -6.75
N LYS A 119 -11.52 20.74 -6.38
CA LYS A 119 -12.82 21.17 -5.90
C LYS A 119 -13.02 20.65 -4.49
N VAL A 120 -13.10 21.58 -3.54
CA VAL A 120 -13.53 21.33 -2.16
C VAL A 120 -14.86 22.05 -1.95
N PRO A 121 -15.76 21.51 -1.11
CA PRO A 121 -16.96 22.25 -0.72
C PRO A 121 -16.58 23.56 -0.02
N ASP A 122 -17.48 24.54 -0.09
CA ASP A 122 -17.30 25.79 0.64
C ASP A 122 -17.25 25.54 2.15
N ILE A 123 -16.50 26.39 2.86
CA ILE A 123 -16.44 26.33 4.32
C ILE A 123 -17.79 26.76 4.87
N GLU A 124 -18.56 25.81 5.39
CA GLU A 124 -19.82 26.08 6.08
C GLU A 124 -19.58 26.34 7.57
N THR A 125 -20.50 27.09 8.20
CA THR A 125 -20.52 27.25 9.66
C THR A 125 -20.72 25.88 10.32
N LEU A 126 -19.99 25.60 11.40
CA LEU A 126 -20.17 24.37 12.17
C LEU A 126 -21.65 24.19 12.52
N PRO A 127 -22.21 22.97 12.39
CA PRO A 127 -23.63 22.72 12.61
C PRO A 127 -24.09 22.98 14.06
N TYR A 128 -23.14 23.20 14.99
CA TYR A 128 -23.42 23.54 16.39
C TYR A 128 -22.39 24.56 16.91
N THR A 129 -22.90 25.63 17.52
CA THR A 129 -22.20 26.54 18.46
C THR A 129 -22.63 26.24 19.88
#